data_AF-A0A941YEP8-F1
#
_entry.id   AF-A0A941YEP8-F1
#
_cell.length_a   1.000
_cell.length_b   1.000
_cell.length_c   1.000
_cell.angle_alpha   90.00
_cell.angle_beta   90.00
_cell.angle_gamma   90.00
#
_symmetry.space_group_name_H-M   'P 1'
#
loop_
_entity.id
_entity.type
_entity.pdbx_description
1 polymer ?
#
loop_
_entity_poly.entity_id
_entity_poly.type
_entity_poly.pdbx_seq_one_letter_code
_entity_poly.pdbx_strand_id
1 'polypeptide(L)'
;MRNRIDSHYLHVNGGAGAEVFKALGSETRLEILSLLVSGDRNINEICLHLNLSQPTISKHMQILEQVGLVVSEYLPGTQGMQKRCRLRYDQMIVSFESSAEVEERVEEVSMPVGLYSVAEAMPQCGLANREKIIGFLDVPQAFLDPERATAEILWMAGGYVEYIFPNSLPAAVEILRMEFICEACSEAPNYNHDWPSDITLWVNDTEVGTWTSPGDFGAKRGALNPSWWIDHMTQYGALKIWSIDREGSSLDGNPVSGITLAQANVRPNQPVRIRVGVKRDAVHRGGFNLFGKGFGNYAQDLVLRLHYVMNPTEAADRPVLKRSFNPDFDPAIKTLEDE
;
A
#
# COMPACT_ATOMS: atom_id res chain seq x y z
N MET A 1 20.25 -14.48 -0.67
CA MET A 1 18.89 -13.91 -0.56
C MET A 1 19.02 -12.52 0.05
N ARG A 2 19.02 -11.46 -0.76
CA ARG A 2 18.96 -10.08 -0.26
C ARG A 2 17.58 -9.54 -0.58
N ASN A 3 16.72 -9.49 0.43
CA ASN A 3 15.55 -8.63 0.44
C ASN A 3 16.04 -7.19 0.39
N ARG A 4 15.75 -6.48 -0.70
CA ARG A 4 15.75 -5.02 -0.74
C ARG A 4 14.32 -4.59 -0.96
N ILE A 5 13.80 -3.89 0.04
CA ILE A 5 12.59 -3.08 -0.02
C ILE A 5 12.96 -1.90 -0.93
N ASP A 6 12.74 -2.04 -2.23
CA ASP A 6 12.75 -0.92 -3.16
C ASP A 6 11.30 -0.44 -3.24
N SER A 7 11.08 0.84 -2.94
CA SER A 7 9.78 1.49 -2.91
C SER A 7 8.93 1.15 -4.14
N HIS A 8 7.68 0.73 -3.93
CA HIS A 8 6.80 0.22 -5.00
C HIS A 8 6.27 1.30 -5.95
N TYR A 9 6.36 2.58 -5.58
CA TYR A 9 5.73 3.69 -6.30
C TYR A 9 6.73 4.75 -6.76
N LEU A 10 6.49 5.33 -7.94
CA LEU A 10 7.16 6.52 -8.45
C LEU A 10 6.31 7.76 -8.16
N HIS A 11 6.85 8.70 -7.39
CA HIS A 11 6.23 10.02 -7.23
C HIS A 11 6.78 10.99 -8.28
N VAL A 12 5.89 11.65 -9.03
CA VAL A 12 6.24 12.58 -10.11
C VAL A 12 5.58 13.93 -9.86
N ASN A 13 6.39 14.98 -9.71
CA ASN A 13 5.88 16.35 -9.65
C ASN A 13 5.58 16.86 -11.07
N GLY A 14 4.41 17.43 -11.30
CA GLY A 14 3.87 17.74 -12.62
C GLY A 14 4.80 18.55 -13.53
N GLY A 15 5.57 19.49 -12.97
CA GLY A 15 6.56 20.28 -13.72
C GLY A 15 7.87 19.55 -14.02
N ALA A 16 8.30 18.61 -13.17
CA ALA A 16 9.55 17.85 -13.32
C ALA A 16 9.37 16.51 -14.07
N GLY A 17 8.11 16.08 -14.26
CA GLY A 17 7.75 14.79 -14.87
C GLY A 17 7.69 14.72 -16.39
N ALA A 18 8.00 15.81 -17.10
CA ALA A 18 7.76 15.94 -18.54
C ALA A 18 8.38 14.79 -19.38
N GLU A 19 9.61 14.38 -19.07
CA GLU A 19 10.28 13.28 -19.77
C GLU A 19 9.63 11.92 -19.49
N VAL A 20 9.13 11.70 -18.26
CA VAL A 20 8.37 10.49 -17.90
C VAL A 20 7.05 10.45 -18.67
N PHE A 21 6.30 11.56 -18.70
CA PHE A 21 5.03 11.63 -19.44
C PHE A 21 5.23 11.46 -20.95
N LYS A 22 6.29 12.06 -21.51
CA LYS A 22 6.66 11.89 -22.91
C LYS A 22 7.04 10.44 -23.24
N ALA A 23 7.73 9.76 -22.32
CA ALA A 23 7.97 8.33 -22.43
C ALA A 23 6.64 7.55 -22.38
N LEU A 24 5.73 7.84 -21.44
CA LEU A 24 4.45 7.13 -21.35
C LEU A 24 3.48 7.42 -22.50
N GLY A 25 3.63 8.53 -23.23
CA GLY A 25 2.78 8.89 -24.37
C GLY A 25 2.89 7.99 -25.61
N SER A 26 3.53 6.81 -25.52
CA SER A 26 3.61 5.83 -26.60
C SER A 26 2.91 4.54 -26.21
N GLU A 27 1.93 4.15 -27.02
CA GLU A 27 1.15 2.93 -26.87
C GLU A 27 2.04 1.69 -26.72
N THR A 28 3.02 1.51 -27.61
CA THR A 28 3.99 0.41 -27.54
C THR A 28 4.76 0.36 -26.21
N ARG A 29 5.10 1.52 -25.61
CA ARG A 29 5.79 1.54 -24.31
C ARG A 29 4.85 1.18 -23.17
N LEU A 30 3.58 1.59 -23.22
CA LEU A 30 2.58 1.18 -22.26
C LEU A 30 2.32 -0.34 -22.31
N GLU A 31 2.29 -0.93 -23.51
CA GLU A 31 2.17 -2.37 -23.69
C GLU A 31 3.38 -3.13 -23.13
N ILE A 32 4.60 -2.63 -23.37
CA ILE A 32 5.82 -3.20 -22.76
C ILE A 32 5.71 -3.17 -21.24
N LEU A 33 5.30 -2.05 -20.63
CA LEU A 33 5.13 -1.95 -19.19
C LEU A 33 4.08 -2.94 -18.68
N SER A 34 2.94 -3.06 -19.35
CA SER A 34 1.88 -4.02 -18.98
C SER A 34 2.36 -5.47 -19.04
N LEU A 35 3.22 -5.83 -19.99
CA LEU A 35 3.83 -7.17 -20.05
C LEU A 35 4.79 -7.42 -18.89
N LEU A 36 5.53 -6.41 -18.46
CA LEU A 36 6.48 -6.49 -17.35
C LEU A 36 5.80 -6.52 -15.98
N VAL A 37 4.57 -5.99 -15.84
CA VAL A 37 3.73 -6.19 -14.65
C VAL A 37 3.45 -7.67 -14.42
N SER A 38 3.31 -8.46 -15.49
CA SER A 38 3.06 -9.91 -15.41
C SER A 38 4.32 -10.73 -15.11
N GLY A 39 5.49 -10.08 -14.96
CA GLY A 39 6.76 -10.70 -14.61
C GLY A 39 7.92 -10.33 -15.54
N ASP A 40 9.14 -10.56 -15.04
CA ASP A 40 10.40 -10.23 -15.70
C ASP A 40 10.59 -10.96 -17.02
N ARG A 41 10.85 -10.20 -18.10
CA ARG A 41 10.94 -10.72 -19.47
C ARG A 41 12.26 -10.35 -20.13
N ASN A 42 12.72 -11.18 -21.07
CA ASN A 42 13.83 -10.81 -21.96
C ASN A 42 13.32 -10.09 -23.22
N ILE A 43 14.23 -9.44 -23.95
CA ILE A 43 13.88 -8.67 -25.16
C ILE A 43 13.18 -9.54 -26.21
N ASN A 44 13.60 -10.79 -26.41
CA ASN A 44 13.04 -11.67 -27.44
C ASN A 44 11.60 -12.07 -27.11
N GLU A 45 11.30 -12.32 -25.84
CA GLU A 45 9.94 -12.60 -25.36
C GLU A 45 9.01 -11.40 -25.60
N ILE A 46 9.49 -10.18 -25.37
CA ILE A 46 8.73 -8.95 -25.64
C ILE A 46 8.51 -8.78 -27.14
N CYS A 47 9.52 -9.04 -27.98
CA CYS A 47 9.38 -9.00 -29.44
C CYS A 47 8.31 -9.97 -29.94
N LEU A 48 8.27 -11.18 -29.40
CA LEU A 48 7.28 -12.20 -29.73
C LEU A 48 5.86 -11.79 -29.33
N HIS A 49 5.68 -11.20 -28.14
CA HIS A 49 4.36 -10.78 -27.67
C HIS A 49 3.80 -9.59 -28.44
N LEU A 50 4.65 -8.61 -28.77
CA LEU A 50 4.22 -7.39 -29.45
C LEU A 50 4.29 -7.50 -30.98
N ASN A 51 4.82 -8.60 -31.51
CA ASN A 51 5.08 -8.81 -32.94
C ASN A 51 5.89 -7.66 -33.57
N LEU A 52 6.92 -7.20 -32.86
CA LEU A 52 7.79 -6.10 -33.26
C LEU A 52 9.24 -6.55 -33.40
N SER A 53 10.00 -5.84 -34.23
CA SER A 53 11.41 -6.13 -34.45
C SER A 53 12.26 -5.85 -33.20
N GLN A 54 13.33 -6.63 -33.03
CA GLN A 54 14.27 -6.49 -31.91
C GLN A 54 14.89 -5.07 -31.81
N PRO A 55 15.30 -4.41 -32.92
CA PRO A 55 15.76 -3.03 -32.87
C PRO A 55 14.70 -2.05 -32.35
N THR A 56 13.43 -2.24 -32.73
CA THR A 56 12.31 -1.40 -32.28
C THR A 56 12.12 -1.53 -30.77
N ILE A 57 11.99 -2.77 -30.26
CA ILE A 57 11.82 -3.02 -28.82
C ILE A 57 13.01 -2.52 -28.02
N SER A 58 14.24 -2.71 -28.51
CA SER A 58 15.45 -2.23 -27.83
C SER A 58 15.45 -0.70 -27.68
N LYS A 59 14.98 0.04 -28.69
CA LYS A 59 14.84 1.50 -28.62
C LYS A 59 13.79 1.92 -27.59
N HIS A 60 12.64 1.27 -27.56
CA HIS A 60 11.61 1.55 -26.56
C HIS A 60 12.09 1.23 -25.14
N MET A 61 12.82 0.13 -24.98
CA MET A 61 13.40 -0.28 -23.71
C MET A 61 14.42 0.73 -23.19
N GLN A 62 15.31 1.22 -24.07
CA GLN A 62 16.27 2.26 -23.70
C GLN A 62 15.59 3.54 -23.18
N ILE A 63 14.50 3.97 -23.82
CA ILE A 63 13.74 5.15 -23.37
C ILE A 63 13.14 4.90 -21.97
N LEU A 64 12.57 3.71 -21.75
CA LEU A 64 11.99 3.34 -20.46
C LEU A 64 13.05 3.18 -19.35
N GLU A 65 14.24 2.70 -19.69
CA GLU A 65 15.42 2.64 -18.81
C GLU A 65 15.92 4.05 -18.46
N GLN A 66 15.98 4.96 -19.44
CA GLN A 66 16.43 6.34 -19.25
C GLN A 66 15.54 7.12 -18.28
N VAL A 67 14.23 6.94 -18.36
CA VAL A 67 13.28 7.56 -17.42
C VAL A 67 13.13 6.76 -16.11
N GLY A 68 13.88 5.66 -15.96
CA GLY A 68 13.94 4.87 -14.73
C GLY A 68 12.72 3.99 -14.45
N LEU A 69 11.80 3.79 -15.41
CA LEU A 69 10.62 2.93 -15.24
C LEU A 69 10.95 1.44 -15.33
N VAL A 70 11.99 1.10 -16.09
CA VAL A 70 12.46 -0.28 -16.27
C VAL A 70 13.91 -0.40 -15.82
N VAL A 71 14.23 -1.51 -15.16
CA VAL A 71 15.61 -1.91 -14.85
C VAL A 71 15.92 -3.18 -15.61
N SER A 72 17.15 -3.28 -16.09
CA SER A 72 17.63 -4.47 -16.79
C SER A 72 18.87 -5.04 -16.14
N GLU A 73 18.91 -6.36 -15.99
CA GLU A 73 20.04 -7.09 -15.46
C GLU A 73 20.48 -8.19 -16.42
N TYR A 74 21.78 -8.45 -16.51
CA TYR A 74 22.32 -9.53 -17.32
C TYR A 74 22.37 -10.80 -16.48
N LEU A 75 21.55 -11.79 -16.81
CA LEU A 75 21.48 -13.07 -16.12
C LEU A 75 21.92 -14.22 -17.02
N PRO A 76 22.47 -15.32 -16.46
CA PRO A 76 22.74 -16.53 -17.22
C PRO A 76 21.42 -17.16 -17.69
N GLY A 77 21.29 -17.40 -19.00
CA GLY A 77 20.14 -18.06 -19.61
C GLY A 77 20.53 -19.34 -20.35
N THR A 78 19.53 -20.01 -20.95
CA THR A 78 19.68 -21.29 -21.66
C THR A 78 20.64 -21.24 -22.86
N GLN A 79 20.89 -20.05 -23.40
CA GLN A 79 21.90 -19.80 -24.44
C GLN A 79 22.69 -18.52 -24.13
N GLY A 80 23.60 -18.60 -23.16
CA GLY A 80 24.49 -17.50 -22.80
C GLY A 80 23.83 -16.44 -21.92
N MET A 81 24.39 -15.23 -21.91
CA MET A 81 23.94 -14.13 -21.05
C MET A 81 22.71 -13.44 -21.67
N GLN A 82 21.64 -13.28 -20.90
CA GLN A 82 20.39 -12.68 -21.35
C GLN A 82 20.09 -11.40 -20.56
N LYS A 83 19.74 -10.32 -21.27
CA LYS A 83 19.29 -9.07 -20.67
C LYS A 83 17.82 -9.24 -20.24
N ARG A 84 17.59 -9.37 -18.93
CA ARG A 84 16.28 -9.53 -18.32
C ARG A 84 15.79 -8.20 -17.80
N CYS A 85 14.60 -7.80 -18.22
CA CYS A 85 14.01 -6.51 -17.92
C CYS A 85 12.90 -6.71 -16.88
N ARG A 86 12.86 -5.82 -15.89
CA ARG A 86 11.85 -5.80 -14.84
C ARG A 86 11.33 -4.39 -14.62
N LEU A 87 10.07 -4.30 -14.22
CA LEU A 87 9.49 -3.03 -13.82
C LEU A 87 10.16 -2.55 -12.52
N ARG A 88 10.46 -1.25 -12.44
CA ARG A 88 11.07 -0.67 -11.23
C ARG A 88 10.03 -0.29 -10.18
N TYR A 89 8.89 0.24 -10.63
CA TYR A 89 7.80 0.73 -9.80
C TYR A 89 6.48 0.18 -10.38
N ASP A 90 5.62 -0.37 -9.53
CA ASP A 90 4.30 -0.89 -9.95
C ASP A 90 3.22 0.20 -9.98
N GLN A 91 3.45 1.33 -9.32
CA GLN A 91 2.53 2.47 -9.28
C GLN A 91 3.23 3.80 -9.59
N MET A 92 2.48 4.75 -10.17
CA MET A 92 2.93 6.13 -10.38
C MET A 92 1.89 7.10 -9.81
N ILE A 93 2.34 8.03 -8.96
CA ILE A 93 1.52 9.09 -8.37
C ILE A 93 2.00 10.42 -8.95
N VAL A 94 1.10 11.18 -9.55
CA VAL A 94 1.41 12.49 -10.14
C VAL A 94 0.80 13.59 -9.28
N SER A 95 1.66 14.46 -8.75
CA SER A 95 1.27 15.61 -7.93
C SER A 95 1.45 16.90 -8.72
N PHE A 96 0.39 17.69 -8.85
CA PHE A 96 0.37 18.93 -9.66
C PHE A 96 0.63 20.21 -8.86
N GLU A 97 0.92 20.08 -7.56
CA GLU A 97 1.19 21.21 -6.69
C GLU A 97 2.62 21.73 -6.88
N SER A 98 2.74 23.02 -7.13
CA SER A 98 4.00 23.75 -7.08
C SER A 98 4.32 24.01 -5.61
N SER A 99 5.18 23.21 -5.00
CA SER A 99 5.88 23.63 -3.78
C SER A 99 7.28 24.12 -4.16
N ALA A 100 7.60 25.35 -3.76
CA ALA A 100 9.00 25.72 -3.48
C ALA A 100 9.61 24.59 -2.65
N GLU A 101 10.87 24.22 -2.89
CA GLU A 101 11.58 23.09 -2.27
C GLU A 101 11.49 23.06 -0.73
N VAL A 102 10.35 22.65 -0.20
CA VAL A 102 10.21 22.12 1.14
C VAL A 102 10.45 20.64 0.93
N GLU A 103 11.50 20.10 1.55
CA GLU A 103 11.84 18.68 1.48
C GLU A 103 10.76 17.88 2.21
N GLU A 104 9.63 17.68 1.53
CA GLU A 104 8.52 16.83 1.97
C GLU A 104 9.03 15.40 2.05
N ARG A 105 8.90 14.82 3.24
CA ARG A 105 9.30 13.45 3.54
C ARG A 105 8.05 12.63 3.82
N VAL A 106 8.16 11.33 3.58
CA VAL A 106 7.07 10.38 3.80
C VAL A 106 7.54 9.32 4.79
N GLU A 107 6.80 9.15 5.88
CA GLU A 107 6.89 7.95 6.73
C GLU A 107 5.75 7.02 6.33
N GLU A 108 6.09 5.77 6.02
CA GLU A 108 5.14 4.74 5.59
C GLU A 108 5.14 3.58 6.58
N VAL A 109 3.94 3.17 6.99
CA VAL A 109 3.73 2.03 7.88
C VAL A 109 2.72 1.08 7.24
N SER A 110 3.12 -0.18 7.14
CA SER A 110 2.29 -1.28 6.62
C SER A 110 1.71 -2.11 7.77
N MET A 111 0.40 -2.39 7.73
CA MET A 111 -0.36 -3.06 8.78
C MET A 111 -1.12 -4.26 8.19
N PRO A 112 -0.72 -5.50 8.52
CA PRO A 112 -1.44 -6.70 8.07
C PRO A 112 -2.93 -6.64 8.41
N VAL A 113 -3.79 -7.06 7.48
CA VAL A 113 -5.25 -6.88 7.61
C VAL A 113 -5.81 -7.58 8.85
N GLY A 114 -5.20 -8.68 9.29
CA GLY A 114 -5.61 -9.39 10.50
C GLY A 114 -5.13 -8.80 11.84
N LEU A 115 -4.25 -7.80 11.82
CA LEU A 115 -3.61 -7.21 13.01
C LEU A 115 -4.41 -6.04 13.62
N TYR A 116 -5.74 -6.09 13.53
CA TYR A 116 -6.61 -5.12 14.22
C TYR A 116 -6.51 -5.25 15.76
N SER A 117 -6.72 -4.13 16.43
CA SER A 117 -6.82 -4.05 17.90
C SER A 117 -8.24 -4.34 18.40
N VAL A 118 -9.26 -3.91 17.65
CA VAL A 118 -10.68 -4.14 17.98
C VAL A 118 -11.42 -4.56 16.71
N ALA A 119 -12.34 -5.50 16.83
CA ALA A 119 -13.29 -5.85 15.78
C ALA A 119 -14.69 -6.03 16.39
N GLU A 120 -15.67 -5.36 15.81
CA GLU A 120 -17.10 -5.64 16.02
C GLU A 120 -17.61 -6.31 14.74
N ALA A 121 -17.40 -7.62 14.61
CA ALA A 121 -17.81 -8.36 13.42
C ALA A 121 -19.29 -8.77 13.48
N MET A 122 -20.04 -8.52 12.41
CA MET A 122 -21.42 -9.01 12.25
C MET A 122 -21.49 -10.12 11.18
N PRO A 123 -22.17 -11.25 11.44
CA PRO A 123 -22.42 -12.27 10.44
C PRO A 123 -23.24 -11.74 9.26
N GLN A 124 -23.03 -12.19 8.02
CA GLN A 124 -22.03 -13.18 7.57
C GLN A 124 -20.61 -12.63 7.64
N CYS A 125 -19.63 -13.40 8.12
CA CYS A 125 -18.28 -12.89 8.39
C CYS A 125 -17.21 -13.99 8.39
N GLY A 126 -15.96 -13.61 8.13
CA GLY A 126 -14.85 -14.55 8.22
C GLY A 126 -13.48 -13.94 7.96
N LEU A 127 -12.48 -14.82 8.03
CA LEU A 127 -11.06 -14.55 7.85
C LEU A 127 -10.45 -15.67 7.03
N ALA A 128 -9.47 -15.33 6.19
CA ALA A 128 -8.65 -16.33 5.53
C ALA A 128 -7.20 -15.86 5.40
N ASN A 129 -6.29 -16.82 5.44
CA ASN A 129 -4.89 -16.62 5.07
C ASN A 129 -4.60 -17.31 3.74
N ARG A 130 -3.33 -17.39 3.34
CA ARG A 130 -2.95 -18.04 2.08
C ARG A 130 -3.20 -19.55 2.03
N GLU A 131 -3.50 -20.19 3.15
CA GLU A 131 -3.55 -21.65 3.26
C GLU A 131 -4.98 -22.17 3.52
N LYS A 132 -5.79 -21.42 4.28
CA LYS A 132 -7.12 -21.85 4.72
C LYS A 132 -7.99 -20.68 5.24
N ILE A 133 -9.26 -21.00 5.48
CA ILE A 133 -10.15 -20.23 6.34
C ILE A 133 -9.61 -20.30 7.78
N ILE A 134 -9.63 -19.16 8.47
CA ILE A 134 -9.26 -19.06 9.89
C ILE A 134 -10.54 -19.14 10.73
N GLY A 135 -10.54 -20.02 11.73
CA GLY A 135 -11.70 -20.22 12.61
C GLY A 135 -12.91 -20.80 11.88
N PHE A 136 -14.10 -20.32 12.24
CA PHE A 136 -15.38 -20.76 11.67
C PHE A 136 -16.07 -19.63 10.93
N LEU A 137 -16.66 -19.94 9.77
CA LEU A 137 -17.45 -19.00 8.98
C LEU A 137 -18.69 -18.55 9.75
N ASP A 138 -19.04 -17.29 9.58
CA ASP A 138 -20.21 -16.62 10.16
C ASP A 138 -20.25 -16.61 11.69
N VAL A 139 -19.09 -16.81 12.32
CA VAL A 139 -18.90 -16.77 13.77
C VAL A 139 -17.98 -15.60 14.14
N PRO A 140 -18.49 -14.52 14.78
CA PRO A 140 -17.68 -13.36 15.14
C PRO A 140 -16.48 -13.69 16.03
N GLN A 141 -16.58 -14.77 16.82
CA GLN A 141 -15.49 -15.26 17.67
C GLN A 141 -14.22 -15.63 16.87
N ALA A 142 -14.34 -15.95 15.57
CA ALA A 142 -13.19 -16.21 14.70
C ALA A 142 -12.26 -14.99 14.61
N PHE A 143 -12.76 -13.77 14.81
CA PHE A 143 -11.97 -12.54 14.86
C PHE A 143 -11.09 -12.42 16.12
N LEU A 144 -11.21 -13.35 17.06
CA LEU A 144 -10.36 -13.43 18.24
C LEU A 144 -9.36 -14.59 18.14
N ASP A 145 -9.40 -15.39 17.06
CA ASP A 145 -8.46 -16.48 16.84
C ASP A 145 -7.03 -15.92 16.70
N PRO A 146 -6.03 -16.44 17.44
CA PRO A 146 -4.64 -15.99 17.32
C PRO A 146 -4.08 -16.08 15.89
N GLU A 147 -4.55 -17.04 15.08
CA GLU A 147 -4.13 -17.23 13.70
C GLU A 147 -4.59 -16.07 12.80
N ARG A 148 -5.51 -15.20 13.26
CA ARG A 148 -5.88 -13.95 12.59
C ARG A 148 -4.67 -13.10 12.21
N ALA A 149 -3.55 -13.19 12.94
CA ALA A 149 -2.32 -12.47 12.61
C ALA A 149 -1.75 -12.84 11.21
N THR A 150 -2.17 -13.97 10.64
CA THR A 150 -1.81 -14.42 9.29
C THR A 150 -2.88 -14.11 8.24
N ALA A 151 -4.01 -13.52 8.62
CA ALA A 151 -5.10 -13.23 7.70
C ALA A 151 -4.64 -12.27 6.61
N GLU A 152 -5.05 -12.56 5.40
CA GLU A 152 -4.81 -11.79 4.17
C GLU A 152 -6.12 -11.32 3.55
N ILE A 153 -7.27 -11.76 4.07
CA ILE A 153 -8.58 -11.18 3.78
C ILE A 153 -9.46 -11.31 5.03
N LEU A 154 -10.31 -10.30 5.25
CA LEU A 154 -11.40 -10.36 6.20
C LEU A 154 -12.68 -9.80 5.57
N TRP A 155 -13.82 -10.30 6.01
CA TRP A 155 -15.12 -9.84 5.55
C TRP A 155 -16.16 -9.89 6.65
N MET A 156 -17.14 -9.00 6.56
CA MET A 156 -18.30 -8.98 7.45
C MET A 156 -19.48 -8.25 6.82
N ALA A 157 -20.70 -8.68 7.12
CA ALA A 157 -21.93 -8.04 6.67
C ALA A 157 -22.18 -6.66 7.31
N GLY A 158 -21.45 -6.33 8.38
CA GLY A 158 -21.51 -5.04 9.04
C GLY A 158 -20.61 -4.98 10.26
N GLY A 159 -20.59 -3.81 10.91
CA GLY A 159 -19.71 -3.52 12.02
C GLY A 159 -18.40 -2.88 11.56
N TYR A 160 -17.30 -3.10 12.28
CA TYR A 160 -16.02 -2.44 12.00
C TYR A 160 -14.80 -3.21 12.50
N VAL A 161 -13.65 -2.84 11.96
CA VAL A 161 -12.32 -3.17 12.49
C VAL A 161 -11.54 -1.89 12.78
N GLU A 162 -10.73 -1.90 13.84
CA GLU A 162 -9.89 -0.78 14.24
C GLU A 162 -8.42 -1.20 14.37
N TYR A 163 -7.55 -0.43 13.74
CA TYR A 163 -6.11 -0.60 13.72
C TYR A 163 -5.43 0.55 14.46
N ILE A 164 -4.30 0.25 15.10
CA ILE A 164 -3.47 1.26 15.76
C ILE A 164 -2.14 1.30 15.02
N PHE A 165 -1.93 2.35 14.24
CA PHE A 165 -0.66 2.58 13.56
C PHE A 165 0.32 3.29 14.49
N PRO A 166 1.57 2.80 14.60
CA PRO A 166 2.62 3.58 15.22
C PRO A 166 2.89 4.83 14.39
N ASN A 167 3.14 5.93 15.07
CA ASN A 167 3.62 7.16 14.46
C ASN A 167 4.86 7.58 15.25
N SER A 168 6.03 7.35 14.67
CA SER A 168 7.31 7.62 15.32
C SER A 168 7.90 8.97 14.91
N LEU A 169 7.11 9.79 14.22
CA LEU A 169 7.54 11.12 13.78
C LEU A 169 7.95 11.97 14.98
N PRO A 170 9.12 12.64 14.95
CA PRO A 170 9.55 13.52 16.03
C PRO A 170 8.56 14.67 16.25
N ALA A 171 8.44 15.17 17.49
CA ALA A 171 7.60 16.35 17.77
C ALA A 171 7.96 17.60 16.93
N ALA A 172 9.21 17.66 16.45
CA ALA A 172 9.75 18.74 15.63
C ALA A 172 9.31 18.73 14.17
N VAL A 173 8.42 17.82 13.75
CA VAL A 173 7.90 17.83 12.37
C VAL A 173 6.48 18.38 12.32
N GLU A 174 6.15 18.97 11.18
CA GLU A 174 4.77 19.30 10.81
C GLU A 174 4.26 18.24 9.84
N ILE A 175 3.15 17.58 10.19
CA ILE A 175 2.45 16.65 9.30
C ILE A 175 1.58 17.47 8.36
N LEU A 176 1.85 17.38 7.06
CA LEU A 176 1.13 18.12 6.01
C LEU A 176 -0.08 17.35 5.49
N ARG A 177 0.06 16.03 5.35
CA ARG A 177 -0.96 15.13 4.80
C ARG A 177 -0.83 13.74 5.40
N MET A 178 -1.96 13.11 5.65
CA MET A 178 -2.06 11.69 5.99
C MET A 178 -2.77 10.97 4.85
N GLU A 179 -2.24 9.82 4.41
CA GLU A 179 -2.93 8.93 3.49
C GLU A 179 -3.15 7.56 4.12
N PHE A 180 -4.36 7.02 4.00
CA PHE A 180 -4.67 5.64 4.33
C PHE A 180 -5.07 4.88 3.07
N ILE A 181 -4.37 3.78 2.79
CA ILE A 181 -4.48 3.03 1.54
C ILE A 181 -4.90 1.60 1.89
N CYS A 182 -5.96 1.14 1.22
CA CYS A 182 -6.45 -0.22 1.38
C CYS A 182 -7.17 -0.70 0.13
N GLU A 183 -7.08 -2.00 -0.19
CA GLU A 183 -8.00 -2.64 -1.12
C GLU A 183 -9.28 -3.04 -0.36
N ALA A 184 -10.45 -2.63 -0.88
CA ALA A 184 -11.74 -2.88 -0.24
C ALA A 184 -12.90 -2.98 -1.25
N CYS A 185 -13.98 -3.66 -0.87
CA CYS A 185 -15.27 -3.68 -1.59
C CYS A 185 -16.40 -4.04 -0.61
N SER A 186 -17.66 -4.05 -1.07
CA SER A 186 -18.77 -4.57 -0.26
C SER A 186 -18.69 -6.08 -0.11
N GLU A 187 -19.55 -6.65 0.74
CA GLU A 187 -19.66 -8.10 1.00
C GLU A 187 -21.08 -8.59 0.71
N ALA A 188 -21.20 -9.53 -0.22
CA ALA A 188 -22.46 -10.17 -0.59
C ALA A 188 -22.36 -11.69 -0.43
N PRO A 189 -23.49 -12.41 -0.23
CA PRO A 189 -23.49 -13.85 -0.36
C PRO A 189 -23.00 -14.26 -1.76
N ASN A 190 -21.86 -14.96 -1.83
CA ASN A 190 -21.06 -15.19 -3.04
C ASN A 190 -20.33 -13.93 -3.51
N TYR A 191 -20.78 -13.34 -4.62
CA TYR A 191 -20.40 -12.01 -5.09
C TYR A 191 -21.60 -11.41 -5.82
N ASN A 192 -21.71 -10.09 -5.81
CA ASN A 192 -22.72 -9.35 -6.55
C ASN A 192 -22.21 -7.95 -6.88
N HIS A 193 -22.03 -7.66 -8.17
CA HIS A 193 -21.51 -6.38 -8.64
C HIS A 193 -22.45 -5.20 -8.35
N ASP A 194 -23.73 -5.49 -8.05
CA ASP A 194 -24.77 -4.52 -7.66
C ASP A 194 -25.19 -4.76 -6.20
N TRP A 195 -24.28 -4.53 -5.26
CA TRP A 195 -24.50 -4.72 -3.82
C TRP A 195 -23.89 -3.58 -2.99
N PRO A 196 -24.49 -2.38 -3.04
CA PRO A 196 -23.81 -1.21 -2.51
C PRO A 196 -23.58 -1.28 -1.00
N SER A 197 -22.49 -0.69 -0.55
CA SER A 197 -22.18 -0.56 0.88
C SER A 197 -21.45 0.74 1.20
N ASP A 198 -21.93 1.44 2.21
CA ASP A 198 -21.38 2.70 2.69
C ASP A 198 -20.25 2.42 3.70
N ILE A 199 -19.04 2.24 3.17
CA ILE A 199 -17.81 1.96 3.93
C ILE A 199 -17.24 3.29 4.43
N THR A 200 -17.19 3.46 5.74
CA THR A 200 -16.80 4.71 6.40
C THR A 200 -15.42 4.56 7.06
N LEU A 201 -14.62 5.62 6.97
CA LEU A 201 -13.32 5.74 7.62
C LEU A 201 -13.44 6.66 8.83
N TRP A 202 -12.90 6.24 9.97
CA TRP A 202 -12.65 7.12 11.12
C TRP A 202 -11.17 7.15 11.46
N VAL A 203 -10.69 8.33 11.84
CA VAL A 203 -9.33 8.56 12.31
C VAL A 203 -9.39 9.20 13.69
N ASN A 204 -8.78 8.54 14.69
CA ASN A 204 -8.86 8.94 16.10
C ASN A 204 -10.29 9.27 16.55
N ASP A 205 -11.23 8.38 16.23
CA ASP A 205 -12.67 8.50 16.52
C ASP A 205 -13.42 9.63 15.78
N THR A 206 -12.75 10.36 14.89
CA THR A 206 -13.37 11.37 14.03
C THR A 206 -13.76 10.75 12.70
N GLU A 207 -15.03 10.88 12.29
CA GLU A 207 -15.51 10.42 10.98
C GLU A 207 -14.89 11.26 9.88
N VAL A 208 -14.10 10.64 9.01
CA VAL A 208 -13.35 11.31 7.93
C VAL A 208 -14.17 11.37 6.65
N GLY A 209 -14.91 10.30 6.35
CA GLY A 209 -15.75 10.24 5.17
C GLY A 209 -16.26 8.83 4.90
N THR A 210 -17.16 8.74 3.92
CA THR A 210 -17.82 7.49 3.52
C THR A 210 -17.64 7.28 2.02
N TRP A 211 -17.27 6.07 1.66
CA TRP A 211 -17.23 5.56 0.29
C TRP A 211 -18.39 4.59 0.10
N THR A 212 -19.26 4.85 -0.87
CA THR A 212 -20.23 3.85 -1.31
C THR A 212 -19.55 2.93 -2.32
N SER A 213 -19.17 1.75 -1.87
CA SER A 213 -18.74 0.67 -2.78
C SER A 213 -19.92 0.28 -3.67
N PRO A 214 -19.72 0.08 -4.98
CA PRO A 214 -20.83 -0.29 -5.87
C PRO A 214 -21.28 -1.74 -5.68
N GLY A 215 -20.39 -2.63 -5.25
CA GLY A 215 -20.67 -4.04 -5.12
C GLY A 215 -19.46 -4.88 -4.74
N ASP A 216 -19.72 -6.18 -4.65
CA ASP A 216 -18.79 -7.24 -4.30
C ASP A 216 -18.21 -7.80 -5.60
N PHE A 217 -16.89 -7.74 -5.73
CA PHE A 217 -16.22 -8.05 -6.98
C PHE A 217 -15.76 -9.51 -7.05
N GLY A 218 -16.50 -10.28 -7.85
CA GLY A 218 -16.14 -11.64 -8.26
C GLY A 218 -16.12 -11.83 -9.78
N ALA A 219 -16.43 -13.05 -10.23
CA ALA A 219 -16.37 -13.54 -11.62
C ALA A 219 -14.95 -13.66 -12.23
N LYS A 220 -14.08 -12.69 -11.98
CA LYS A 220 -12.66 -12.78 -12.32
C LYS A 220 -11.86 -13.07 -11.06
N ARG A 221 -11.01 -14.09 -11.12
CA ARG A 221 -10.12 -14.43 -10.00
C ARG A 221 -9.16 -13.28 -9.70
N GLY A 222 -9.04 -12.93 -8.42
CA GLY A 222 -8.05 -11.95 -7.95
C GLY A 222 -6.64 -12.43 -8.25
N ALA A 223 -5.76 -11.50 -8.64
CA ALA A 223 -4.41 -11.83 -9.10
C ALA A 223 -3.57 -12.57 -8.04
N LEU A 224 -3.85 -12.34 -6.76
CA LEU A 224 -3.07 -12.86 -5.64
C LEU A 224 -3.77 -14.01 -4.89
N ASN A 225 -5.03 -14.31 -5.25
CA ASN A 225 -5.83 -15.27 -4.51
C ASN A 225 -5.22 -16.69 -4.55
N PRO A 226 -5.03 -17.34 -3.38
CA PRO A 226 -4.51 -18.71 -3.30
C PRO A 226 -5.37 -19.69 -4.07
N SER A 227 -4.80 -20.75 -4.64
CA SER A 227 -5.52 -21.72 -5.49
C SER A 227 -6.73 -22.41 -4.83
N TRP A 228 -6.73 -22.55 -3.51
CA TRP A 228 -7.84 -23.15 -2.76
C TRP A 228 -9.04 -22.21 -2.61
N TRP A 229 -8.84 -20.89 -2.78
CA TRP A 229 -9.92 -19.91 -2.69
C TRP A 229 -10.94 -20.13 -3.80
N ILE A 230 -12.21 -20.20 -3.43
CA ILE A 230 -13.27 -20.65 -4.31
C ILE A 230 -13.78 -19.48 -5.16
N ASP A 231 -14.02 -19.72 -6.46
CA ASP A 231 -14.33 -18.66 -7.45
C ASP A 231 -15.66 -17.92 -7.23
N HIS A 232 -16.57 -18.48 -6.44
CA HIS A 232 -17.85 -17.82 -6.10
C HIS A 232 -17.75 -16.90 -4.88
N MET A 233 -16.64 -16.91 -4.15
CA MET A 233 -16.40 -15.92 -3.08
C MET A 233 -15.94 -14.58 -3.70
N THR A 234 -15.94 -13.52 -2.90
CA THR A 234 -15.27 -12.25 -3.20
C THR A 234 -13.85 -12.50 -3.70
N GLN A 235 -13.48 -11.90 -4.83
CA GLN A 235 -12.18 -12.13 -5.46
C GLN A 235 -11.21 -10.97 -5.29
N TYR A 236 -11.70 -9.73 -5.30
CA TYR A 236 -10.84 -8.54 -5.19
C TYR A 236 -11.64 -7.31 -4.73
N GLY A 237 -10.93 -6.23 -4.46
CA GLY A 237 -11.47 -4.92 -4.13
C GLY A 237 -11.01 -3.83 -5.09
N ALA A 238 -11.46 -2.61 -4.81
CA ALA A 238 -10.88 -1.40 -5.38
C ALA A 238 -9.82 -0.87 -4.42
N LEU A 239 -8.65 -0.48 -4.93
CA LEU A 239 -7.68 0.25 -4.12
C LEU A 239 -8.23 1.65 -3.83
N LYS A 240 -8.35 1.97 -2.55
CA LYS A 240 -8.84 3.25 -2.06
C LYS A 240 -7.72 4.02 -1.40
N ILE A 241 -7.60 5.30 -1.75
CA ILE A 241 -6.65 6.23 -1.13
C ILE A 241 -7.45 7.32 -0.43
N TRP A 242 -7.52 7.23 0.89
CA TRP A 242 -8.08 8.28 1.73
C TRP A 242 -6.98 9.27 2.07
N SER A 243 -7.16 10.54 1.75
CA SER A 243 -6.20 11.60 2.05
C SER A 243 -6.83 12.65 2.97
N ILE A 244 -6.09 13.09 4.00
CA ILE A 244 -6.49 14.12 4.95
C ILE A 244 -5.36 15.13 5.05
N ASP A 245 -5.67 16.40 4.84
CA ASP A 245 -4.71 17.49 4.92
C ASP A 245 -5.29 18.67 5.74
N ARG A 246 -4.75 19.87 5.54
CA ARG A 246 -5.21 21.10 6.20
C ARG A 246 -6.50 21.67 5.62
N GLU A 247 -6.90 21.25 4.42
CA GLU A 247 -8.03 21.77 3.66
C GLU A 247 -9.26 20.85 3.77
N GLY A 248 -9.03 19.54 3.93
CA GLY A 248 -10.10 18.60 4.22
C GLY A 248 -9.70 17.14 4.01
N SER A 249 -10.71 16.32 3.73
CA SER A 249 -10.56 14.89 3.47
C SER A 249 -11.05 14.54 2.07
N SER A 250 -10.31 13.70 1.36
CA SER A 250 -10.63 13.23 0.02
C SER A 250 -10.46 11.71 -0.13
N LEU A 251 -11.15 11.15 -1.11
CA LEU A 251 -11.05 9.76 -1.54
C LEU A 251 -10.68 9.71 -3.02
N ASP A 252 -9.52 9.12 -3.31
CA ASP A 252 -8.92 9.10 -4.65
C ASP A 252 -8.85 10.49 -5.30
N GLY A 253 -8.55 11.51 -4.49
CA GLY A 253 -8.49 12.92 -4.91
C GLY A 253 -9.83 13.65 -5.00
N ASN A 254 -10.96 12.97 -4.79
CA ASN A 254 -12.28 13.61 -4.76
C ASN A 254 -12.64 13.99 -3.32
N PRO A 255 -13.02 15.25 -3.01
CA PRO A 255 -13.41 15.66 -1.66
C PRO A 255 -14.57 14.82 -1.11
N VAL A 256 -14.44 14.34 0.12
CA VAL A 256 -15.49 13.58 0.83
C VAL A 256 -15.97 14.26 2.11
N SER A 257 -15.14 15.06 2.76
CA SER A 257 -15.54 15.89 3.91
C SER A 257 -14.59 17.07 4.11
N GLY A 258 -15.01 18.03 4.94
CA GLY A 258 -14.16 19.14 5.38
C GLY A 258 -13.31 18.82 6.62
N ILE A 259 -13.18 17.55 7.01
CA ILE A 259 -12.39 17.16 8.18
C ILE A 259 -10.91 17.29 7.86
N THR A 260 -10.20 18.02 8.71
CA THR A 260 -8.77 18.31 8.57
C THR A 260 -7.93 17.44 9.51
N LEU A 261 -6.61 17.39 9.29
CA LEU A 261 -5.65 16.71 10.18
C LEU A 261 -5.77 17.17 11.64
N ALA A 262 -5.99 18.47 11.85
CA ALA A 262 -6.16 19.04 13.19
C ALA A 262 -7.42 18.52 13.89
N GLN A 263 -8.54 18.39 13.15
CA GLN A 263 -9.79 17.86 13.68
C GLN A 263 -9.73 16.36 13.91
N ALA A 264 -9.07 15.61 13.01
CA ALA A 264 -8.77 14.19 13.18
C ALA A 264 -7.69 13.91 14.25
N ASN A 265 -7.16 14.95 14.90
CA ASN A 265 -6.16 14.88 15.97
C ASN A 265 -4.93 14.02 15.62
N VAL A 266 -4.46 14.08 14.37
CA VAL A 266 -3.25 13.38 13.93
C VAL A 266 -2.04 14.23 14.33
N ARG A 267 -1.22 13.71 15.25
CA ARG A 267 -0.07 14.45 15.82
C ARG A 267 1.19 13.60 15.79
N PRO A 268 2.39 14.21 15.61
CA PRO A 268 3.65 13.48 15.74
C PRO A 268 3.76 12.78 17.09
N ASN A 269 4.43 11.61 17.10
CA ASN A 269 4.67 10.81 18.30
C ASN A 269 3.38 10.40 19.06
N GLN A 270 2.23 10.36 18.37
CA GLN A 270 0.98 9.83 18.89
C GLN A 270 0.41 8.78 17.94
N PRO A 271 -0.03 7.62 18.44
CA PRO A 271 -0.55 6.56 17.59
C PRO A 271 -1.78 7.05 16.82
N VAL A 272 -1.92 6.57 15.58
CA VAL A 272 -3.07 6.88 14.73
C VAL A 272 -4.04 5.71 14.77
N ARG A 273 -5.23 5.92 15.34
CA ARG A 273 -6.31 4.92 15.29
C ARG A 273 -7.06 5.05 13.98
N ILE A 274 -7.13 3.97 13.22
CA ILE A 274 -7.87 3.90 11.97
C ILE A 274 -8.96 2.85 12.12
N ARG A 275 -10.22 3.28 12.02
CA ARG A 275 -11.38 2.40 12.01
C ARG A 275 -11.99 2.39 10.63
N VAL A 276 -12.30 1.20 10.11
CA VAL A 276 -13.01 1.00 8.85
C VAL A 276 -14.22 0.12 9.12
N GLY A 277 -15.37 0.52 8.60
CA GLY A 277 -16.59 -0.26 8.79
C GLY A 277 -17.84 0.35 8.18
N VAL A 278 -18.98 -0.27 8.47
CA VAL A 278 -20.30 0.14 8.00
C VAL A 278 -21.10 0.69 9.18
N LYS A 279 -21.57 1.93 9.05
CA LYS A 279 -22.40 2.56 10.08
C LYS A 279 -23.72 1.83 10.26
N ARG A 280 -24.24 1.77 11.49
CA ARG A 280 -25.54 1.13 11.78
C ARG A 280 -26.71 1.82 11.06
N ASP A 281 -26.59 3.13 10.88
CA ASP A 281 -27.53 4.03 10.20
C ASP A 281 -27.12 4.38 8.75
N ALA A 282 -26.13 3.68 8.18
CA ALA A 282 -25.81 3.81 6.76
C ALA A 282 -27.03 3.49 5.87
N VAL A 283 -27.09 4.16 4.71
CA VAL A 283 -28.14 3.94 3.72
C VAL A 283 -27.95 2.56 3.08
N HIS A 284 -26.72 2.27 2.67
CA HIS A 284 -26.32 0.98 2.11
C HIS A 284 -25.50 0.19 3.11
N ARG A 285 -26.02 -0.97 3.54
CA ARG A 285 -25.40 -1.82 4.57
C ARG A 285 -24.97 -3.17 4.01
N GLY A 286 -24.33 -3.15 2.85
CA GLY A 286 -23.86 -4.35 2.15
C GLY A 286 -22.53 -4.89 2.67
N GLY A 287 -22.20 -4.73 3.95
CA GLY A 287 -20.95 -5.23 4.53
C GLY A 287 -19.67 -4.68 3.87
N PHE A 288 -18.53 -5.29 4.18
CA PHE A 288 -17.27 -4.94 3.56
C PHE A 288 -16.24 -6.07 3.62
N ASN A 289 -15.34 -6.04 2.63
CA ASN A 289 -14.12 -6.83 2.54
C ASN A 289 -12.90 -5.91 2.70
N LEU A 290 -11.87 -6.37 3.40
CA LEU A 290 -10.53 -5.79 3.37
C LEU A 290 -9.51 -6.85 2.96
N PHE A 291 -8.59 -6.46 2.09
CA PHE A 291 -7.57 -7.34 1.54
C PHE A 291 -6.19 -6.91 2.05
N GLY A 292 -5.38 -7.90 2.40
CA GLY A 292 -3.94 -7.78 2.65
C GLY A 292 -3.13 -8.21 1.43
N LYS A 293 -1.81 -8.14 1.55
CA LYS A 293 -0.87 -8.36 0.42
C LYS A 293 -0.97 -9.75 -0.25
N GLY A 294 -1.64 -10.69 0.41
CA GLY A 294 -1.76 -12.07 0.01
C GLY A 294 -3.01 -12.40 -0.80
N PHE A 295 -3.95 -11.46 -0.97
CA PHE A 295 -5.25 -11.65 -1.60
C PHE A 295 -5.62 -10.44 -2.46
N GLY A 296 -6.67 -10.58 -3.28
CA GLY A 296 -7.15 -9.50 -4.13
C GLY A 296 -6.22 -9.25 -5.32
N ASN A 297 -6.06 -7.97 -5.67
CA ASN A 297 -5.28 -7.53 -6.82
C ASN A 297 -4.03 -6.74 -6.45
N TYR A 298 -3.89 -6.28 -5.21
CA TYR A 298 -2.78 -5.43 -4.79
C TYR A 298 -1.93 -6.12 -3.74
N ALA A 299 -0.62 -6.28 -4.02
CA ALA A 299 0.31 -6.98 -3.13
C ALA A 299 0.77 -6.08 -1.97
N GLN A 300 -0.20 -5.48 -1.28
CA GLN A 300 0.00 -4.50 -0.22
C GLN A 300 -0.99 -4.77 0.92
N ASP A 301 -0.52 -4.59 2.15
CA ASP A 301 -1.39 -4.60 3.35
C ASP A 301 -2.11 -3.25 3.49
N LEU A 302 -2.70 -2.95 4.66
CA LEU A 302 -3.22 -1.61 4.92
C LEU A 302 -2.04 -0.66 5.15
N VAL A 303 -1.99 0.46 4.43
CA VAL A 303 -0.84 1.37 4.50
C VAL A 303 -1.26 2.74 5.01
N LEU A 304 -0.51 3.23 5.99
CA LEU A 304 -0.57 4.62 6.45
C LEU A 304 0.67 5.35 5.94
N ARG A 305 0.48 6.48 5.26
CA ARG A 305 1.55 7.42 4.92
C ARG A 305 1.33 8.73 5.65
N LEU A 306 2.40 9.24 6.23
CA LEU A 306 2.45 10.58 6.81
C LEU A 306 3.45 11.40 6.01
N HIS A 307 2.95 12.40 5.30
CA HIS A 307 3.74 13.38 4.59
C HIS A 307 4.04 14.53 5.56
N TYR A 308 5.32 14.87 5.72
CA TYR A 308 5.75 15.82 6.74
C TYR A 308 6.97 16.62 6.31
N VAL A 309 7.19 17.73 7.01
CA VAL A 309 8.36 18.60 6.85
C VAL A 309 8.98 18.87 8.21
N MET A 310 10.29 19.14 8.24
CA MET A 310 10.96 19.54 9.47
C MET A 310 10.56 20.97 9.82
N ASN A 311 10.11 21.22 11.06
CA ASN A 311 9.88 22.59 11.51
C ASN A 311 11.22 23.37 11.53
N PRO A 312 11.34 24.48 10.78
CA PRO A 312 12.59 25.26 10.74
C PRO A 312 13.00 25.81 12.10
N THR A 313 12.02 26.07 12.97
CA THR A 313 12.21 26.70 14.29
C THR A 313 12.83 25.77 15.34
N GLU A 314 12.70 24.45 15.21
CA GLU A 314 13.30 23.47 16.16
C GLU A 314 14.57 22.79 15.62
N ALA A 315 14.83 22.89 14.31
CA ALA A 315 16.08 22.40 13.72
C ALA A 315 17.33 23.18 14.21
N ALA A 316 17.14 24.41 14.69
CA ALA A 316 18.22 25.28 15.19
C ALA A 316 18.73 24.91 16.59
N ASP A 317 17.98 24.13 17.37
CA ASP A 317 18.25 23.90 18.80
C ASP A 317 18.83 22.51 19.13
N ARG A 318 19.27 21.75 18.11
CA ARG A 318 20.02 20.51 18.37
C ARG A 318 21.47 20.85 18.74
N PRO A 319 21.94 20.56 19.97
CA PRO A 319 23.37 20.58 20.23
C PRO A 319 24.01 19.48 19.38
N VAL A 320 24.94 19.88 18.52
CA VAL A 320 25.84 18.95 17.83
C VAL A 320 26.58 18.19 18.94
N LEU A 321 26.19 16.94 19.18
CA LEU A 321 26.97 16.00 19.98
C LEU A 321 28.30 15.79 19.24
N LYS A 322 29.28 16.65 19.54
CA LYS A 322 30.68 16.35 19.29
C LYS A 322 30.98 15.10 20.10
N ARG A 323 31.03 13.95 19.44
CA ARG A 323 31.65 12.75 20.00
C ARG A 323 33.10 13.13 20.32
N SER A 324 33.37 13.46 21.58
CA SER A 324 34.72 13.46 22.11
C SER A 324 35.20 12.02 22.09
N PHE A 325 36.06 11.70 21.12
CA PHE A 325 36.86 10.49 21.12
C PHE A 325 37.71 10.52 22.40
N ASN A 326 37.48 9.57 23.31
CA ASN A 326 38.34 9.36 24.47
C ASN A 326 39.20 8.11 24.18
N PRO A 327 40.52 8.25 23.95
CA PRO A 327 41.34 7.15 23.41
C PRO A 327 41.84 6.14 24.45
N ASP A 328 41.50 6.28 25.73
CA ASP A 328 42.08 5.44 26.78
C ASP A 328 41.06 4.46 27.37
N PHE A 329 40.75 3.35 26.68
CA PHE A 329 40.18 2.15 27.32
C PHE A 329 40.34 0.88 26.44
N ASP A 330 41.49 0.22 26.56
CA ASP A 330 41.65 -1.25 26.57
C ASP A 330 43.02 -1.54 27.25
N PRO A 331 43.13 -2.42 28.26
CA PRO A 331 43.18 -3.87 28.00
C PRO A 331 42.55 -4.75 29.11
N ALA A 332 41.93 -5.88 28.72
CA ALA A 332 42.23 -7.20 29.30
C ALA A 332 41.35 -8.32 28.71
N ILE A 333 41.85 -8.93 27.63
CA ILE A 333 41.50 -10.31 27.27
C ILE A 333 42.31 -11.24 28.18
N LYS A 334 41.63 -12.00 29.04
CA LYS A 334 42.20 -13.20 29.70
C LYS A 334 41.42 -14.42 29.24
N THR A 335 42.15 -15.27 28.54
CA THR A 335 41.88 -16.65 28.14
C THR A 335 41.54 -17.53 29.35
N LEU A 336 40.55 -18.40 29.20
CA LEU A 336 40.30 -19.57 30.05
C LEU A 336 40.22 -20.80 29.13
N GLU A 337 41.28 -21.61 29.16
CA GLU A 337 41.28 -23.04 28.87
C GLU A 337 42.02 -23.73 30.03
N ASP A 338 41.53 -24.92 30.39
CA ASP A 338 42.08 -25.97 31.26
C ASP A 338 42.11 -25.77 32.79
N GLU A 339 41.08 -26.30 33.47
CA GLU A 339 41.18 -27.46 34.39
C GLU A 339 39.82 -28.12 34.64
#